data_AF-D5U796-F1
#
_entry.id   AF-D5U796-F1
#
_cell.length_a   1.000
_cell.length_b   1.000
_cell.length_c   1.000
_cell.angle_alpha   90.00
_cell.angle_beta   90.00
_cell.angle_gamma   90.00
#
_symmetry.space_group_name_H-M   'P 1'
#
loop_
_entity.id
_entity.type
_entity.pdbx_description
1 polymer ?
#
loop_
_entity_poly.entity_id
_entity_poly.type
_entity_poly.pdbx_seq_one_letter_code
_entity_poly.pdbx_strand_id
1 'polypeptide(L)'
;MFKKFSLQIKISLSILIPLLIMLIISNTINVIYVKEASKKLSYKILEESSKGETATLQSFMEDDLYYTIGLGKVIEGFYSDGMTNRNFYETTVYNFFTKLSQRISSIHIAFEPNTLDNDSNYINSLKYSKANGQFNYSVSRSVGTSILESYSDASIFQNDYYVNALKTAEIYITDI
;
A
#
# COMPACT_ATOMS: atom_id res chain seq x y z
N MET A 1 -53.42 53.34 -22.98
CA MET A 1 -54.04 53.12 -24.31
C MET A 1 -53.27 52.00 -25.00
N PHE A 2 -53.76 50.77 -24.94
CA PHE A 2 -53.10 49.63 -25.58
C PHE A 2 -53.30 49.72 -27.10
N LYS A 3 -52.22 49.88 -27.87
CA LYS A 3 -52.25 49.76 -29.33
C LYS A 3 -52.81 48.38 -29.70
N LYS A 4 -53.90 48.33 -30.45
CA LYS A 4 -54.42 47.08 -31.02
C LYS A 4 -53.38 46.53 -32.00
N PHE A 5 -52.74 45.42 -31.65
CA PHE A 5 -51.86 44.69 -32.55
C PHE A 5 -52.61 44.20 -33.79
N SER A 6 -51.98 44.29 -34.97
CA SER A 6 -52.55 43.80 -36.23
C SER A 6 -52.71 42.28 -36.19
N LEU A 7 -53.67 41.75 -36.96
CA LEU A 7 -53.98 40.32 -37.02
C LEU A 7 -52.75 39.47 -37.41
N GLN A 8 -51.92 40.00 -38.31
CA GLN A 8 -50.66 39.37 -38.73
C GLN A 8 -49.67 39.22 -37.58
N ILE A 9 -49.52 40.24 -36.72
CA ILE A 9 -48.63 40.18 -35.56
C ILE A 9 -49.13 39.12 -34.56
N LYS A 10 -50.44 39.01 -34.37
CA LYS A 10 -51.02 37.98 -33.49
C LYS A 10 -50.74 36.57 -34.00
N ILE A 11 -50.96 36.33 -35.30
CA ILE A 11 -50.71 35.02 -35.93
C ILE A 11 -49.21 34.67 -35.86
N SER A 12 -48.31 35.62 -36.18
CA SER A 12 -46.87 35.40 -36.06
C SER A 12 -46.45 35.11 -34.61
N LEU A 13 -46.97 35.83 -33.61
CA LEU A 13 -46.68 35.52 -32.19
C LEU A 13 -47.19 34.13 -31.80
N SER A 14 -48.39 33.75 -32.26
CA SER A 14 -48.98 32.43 -31.97
C SER A 14 -48.17 31.27 -32.53
N ILE A 15 -47.38 31.48 -33.59
CA ILE A 15 -46.47 30.48 -34.16
C ILE A 15 -45.08 30.55 -33.53
N LEU A 16 -44.55 31.77 -33.34
CA LEU A 16 -43.19 32.00 -32.86
C LEU A 16 -42.99 31.57 -31.41
N ILE A 17 -43.97 31.81 -30.54
CA ILE A 17 -43.88 31.47 -29.11
C ILE A 17 -43.76 29.95 -28.90
N PRO A 18 -44.64 29.10 -29.47
CA PRO A 18 -44.47 27.65 -29.38
C PRO A 18 -43.11 27.16 -29.89
N LEU A 19 -42.62 27.74 -30.98
CA LEU A 19 -41.37 27.34 -31.62
C LEU A 19 -40.15 27.67 -30.72
N LEU A 20 -40.15 28.84 -30.07
CA LEU A 20 -39.16 29.22 -29.06
C LEU A 20 -39.22 28.30 -27.83
N ILE A 21 -40.42 27.98 -27.32
CA ILE A 21 -40.59 27.09 -26.17
C ILE A 21 -40.04 25.69 -26.50
N MET A 22 -40.35 25.16 -27.69
CA MET A 22 -39.87 23.86 -28.14
C MET A 22 -38.34 23.82 -28.22
N LEU A 23 -37.71 24.90 -28.72
CA LEU A 23 -36.26 25.06 -28.76
C LEU A 23 -35.62 25.09 -27.37
N ILE A 24 -36.23 25.81 -26.42
CA ILE A 24 -35.74 25.90 -25.04
C ILE A 24 -35.84 24.53 -24.36
N ILE A 25 -36.97 23.83 -24.49
CA ILE A 25 -37.17 22.50 -23.91
C ILE A 25 -36.18 21.50 -24.50
N SER A 26 -36.04 21.47 -25.84
CA SER A 26 -35.11 20.56 -26.51
C SER A 26 -33.66 20.78 -26.09
N ASN A 27 -33.22 22.05 -25.97
CA ASN A 27 -31.87 22.35 -25.50
C ASN A 27 -31.69 21.97 -24.02
N THR A 28 -32.68 22.23 -23.17
CA THR A 28 -32.63 21.87 -21.75
C THR A 28 -32.48 20.36 -21.58
N ILE A 29 -33.28 19.57 -22.29
CA ILE A 29 -33.19 18.10 -22.27
C ILE A 29 -31.83 17.63 -22.76
N ASN A 30 -31.32 18.19 -23.87
CA ASN A 30 -29.99 17.85 -24.38
C ASN A 30 -28.88 18.14 -23.37
N VAL A 31 -28.90 19.31 -22.73
CA VAL A 31 -27.91 19.68 -21.71
C VAL A 31 -27.96 18.70 -20.54
N ILE A 32 -29.15 18.35 -20.04
CA ILE A 32 -29.31 17.38 -18.96
C ILE A 32 -28.77 16.00 -19.38
N TYR A 33 -29.12 15.55 -20.58
CA TYR A 33 -28.69 14.24 -21.07
C TYR A 33 -27.18 14.16 -21.25
N VAL A 34 -26.57 15.18 -21.88
CA VAL A 34 -25.11 15.27 -22.05
C VAL A 34 -24.42 15.35 -20.70
N LYS A 35 -24.97 16.09 -19.73
CA LYS A 35 -24.43 16.18 -18.37
C LYS A 35 -24.43 14.81 -17.68
N GLU A 36 -25.53 14.07 -17.72
CA GLU A 36 -25.63 12.75 -17.10
C GLU A 36 -24.72 11.72 -17.80
N ALA A 37 -24.67 11.73 -19.13
CA ALA A 37 -23.77 10.88 -19.91
C ALA A 37 -22.29 11.18 -19.58
N SER A 38 -21.92 12.45 -19.50
CA SER A 38 -20.57 12.88 -19.14
C SER A 38 -20.21 12.46 -17.71
N LYS A 39 -21.13 12.65 -16.76
CA LYS A 39 -20.96 12.23 -15.36
C LYS A 39 -20.72 10.73 -15.26
N LYS A 40 -21.51 9.92 -15.99
CA LYS A 40 -21.34 8.46 -16.04
C LYS A 40 -19.99 8.06 -16.63
N LEU A 41 -19.55 8.72 -17.70
CA LEU A 41 -18.24 8.48 -18.29
C LEU A 41 -17.11 8.84 -17.32
N SER A 42 -17.18 9.99 -16.64
CA SER A 42 -16.21 10.40 -15.62
C SER A 42 -16.10 9.37 -14.50
N TYR A 43 -17.22 8.86 -13.99
CA TYR A 43 -17.18 7.80 -12.97
C TYR A 43 -16.57 6.51 -13.49
N LYS A 44 -16.88 6.11 -14.72
CA LYS A 44 -16.28 4.91 -15.33
C LYS A 44 -14.77 5.07 -15.49
N ILE A 45 -14.29 6.24 -15.92
CA ILE A 45 -12.86 6.52 -16.02
C ILE A 45 -12.21 6.43 -14.63
N LEU A 46 -12.83 7.01 -13.60
CA LEU A 46 -12.33 6.95 -12.23
C LEU A 46 -12.27 5.50 -11.71
N GLU A 47 -13.31 4.72 -11.97
CA GLU A 47 -13.38 3.31 -11.58
C GLU A 47 -12.27 2.47 -12.24
N GLU A 48 -12.11 2.60 -13.57
CA GLU A 48 -11.08 1.84 -14.29
C GLU A 48 -9.67 2.30 -13.93
N SER A 49 -9.46 3.60 -13.70
CA SER A 49 -8.18 4.13 -13.18
C SER A 49 -7.86 3.56 -11.80
N SER A 50 -8.85 3.54 -10.90
CA SER A 50 -8.69 2.97 -9.55
C SER A 50 -8.36 1.48 -9.61
N LYS A 51 -9.03 0.70 -10.49
CA LYS A 51 -8.69 -0.72 -10.70
C LYS A 51 -7.25 -0.89 -11.19
N GLY A 52 -6.81 -0.06 -12.13
CA GLY A 52 -5.43 -0.08 -12.62
C GLY A 52 -4.40 0.21 -11.53
N GLU A 53 -4.66 1.22 -10.70
CA GLU A 53 -3.82 1.54 -9.54
C GLU A 53 -3.80 0.41 -8.51
N THR A 54 -4.96 -0.15 -8.16
CA THR A 54 -5.04 -1.31 -7.24
C THR A 54 -4.28 -2.51 -7.78
N ALA A 55 -4.42 -2.85 -9.07
CA ALA A 55 -3.69 -3.95 -9.68
C ALA A 55 -2.17 -3.72 -9.63
N THR A 56 -1.72 -2.48 -9.84
CA THR A 56 -0.30 -2.12 -9.74
C THR A 56 0.22 -2.27 -8.31
N LEU A 57 -0.54 -1.80 -7.32
CA LEU A 57 -0.18 -1.95 -5.91
C LEU A 57 -0.14 -3.42 -5.50
N GLN A 58 -1.13 -4.21 -5.90
CA GLN A 58 -1.17 -5.65 -5.64
C GLN A 58 0.06 -6.35 -6.25
N SER A 59 0.42 -6.03 -7.48
CA SER A 59 1.62 -6.60 -8.12
C SER A 59 2.90 -6.26 -7.36
N PHE A 60 3.05 -5.01 -6.88
CA PHE A 60 4.21 -4.65 -6.06
C PHE A 60 4.23 -5.40 -4.72
N MET A 61 3.08 -5.55 -4.06
CA MET A 61 2.97 -6.30 -2.81
C MET A 61 3.29 -7.78 -3.00
N GLU A 62 2.80 -8.41 -4.08
CA GLU A 62 3.09 -9.81 -4.40
C GLU A 62 4.58 -10.03 -4.67
N ASP A 63 5.20 -9.17 -5.49
CA ASP A 63 6.65 -9.23 -5.77
C ASP A 63 7.46 -9.12 -4.48
N ASP A 64 7.19 -8.09 -3.68
CA ASP A 64 7.92 -7.81 -2.44
C ASP A 64 7.69 -8.94 -1.39
N LEU A 65 6.49 -9.56 -1.38
CA LEU A 65 6.20 -10.74 -0.59
C LEU A 65 7.00 -11.96 -1.03
N TYR A 66 7.06 -12.27 -2.34
CA TYR A 66 7.81 -13.43 -2.83
C TYR A 66 9.30 -13.35 -2.47
N TYR A 67 9.90 -12.17 -2.57
CA TYR A 67 11.27 -11.96 -2.10
C TYR A 67 11.42 -12.29 -0.61
N THR A 68 10.49 -11.81 0.22
CA THR A 68 10.53 -12.03 1.67
C THR A 68 10.34 -13.50 2.05
N ILE A 69 9.43 -14.22 1.37
CA ILE A 69 9.27 -15.68 1.53
C ILE A 69 10.56 -16.39 1.17
N GLY A 70 11.20 -16.01 0.06
CA GLY A 70 12.48 -16.57 -0.36
C GLY A 70 13.57 -16.40 0.70
N LEU A 71 13.71 -15.19 1.26
CA LEU A 71 14.63 -14.94 2.37
C LEU A 71 14.29 -15.80 3.60
N GLY A 72 13.01 -15.89 3.97
CA GLY A 72 12.55 -16.72 5.09
C GLY A 72 12.97 -18.18 4.93
N LYS A 73 12.80 -18.75 3.73
CA LYS A 73 13.23 -20.12 3.42
C LYS A 73 14.73 -20.32 3.48
N VAL A 74 15.51 -19.33 3.04
CA VAL A 74 16.98 -19.36 3.15
C VAL A 74 17.41 -19.36 4.63
N ILE A 75 16.81 -18.50 5.45
CA ILE A 75 17.08 -18.42 6.89
C ILE A 75 16.68 -19.73 7.60
N GLU A 76 15.50 -20.27 7.31
CA GLU A 76 15.04 -21.57 7.82
C GLU A 76 16.02 -22.70 7.45
N GLY A 77 16.54 -22.68 6.22
CA GLY A 77 17.55 -23.64 5.76
C GLY A 77 18.84 -23.54 6.58
N PHE A 78 19.38 -22.34 6.75
CA PHE A 78 20.59 -22.13 7.56
C PHE A 78 20.43 -22.60 9.01
N TYR A 79 19.28 -22.30 9.61
CA TYR A 79 18.96 -22.77 10.95
C TYR A 79 18.89 -24.31 11.01
N SER A 80 18.22 -24.92 10.02
CA SER A 80 18.08 -26.38 9.93
C SER A 80 19.42 -27.09 9.73
N ASP A 81 20.38 -26.43 9.08
CA ASP A 81 21.76 -26.91 8.91
C ASP A 81 22.64 -26.70 10.16
N GLY A 82 22.09 -26.15 11.24
CA GLY A 82 22.77 -25.95 12.51
C GLY A 82 23.65 -24.69 12.58
N MET A 83 23.43 -23.71 11.69
CA MET A 83 24.14 -22.44 11.76
C MET A 83 23.66 -21.61 12.97
N THR A 84 24.54 -21.41 13.96
CA THR A 84 24.22 -20.64 15.18
C THR A 84 24.86 -19.25 15.20
N ASN A 85 25.70 -18.92 14.22
CA ASN A 85 26.43 -17.66 14.18
C ASN A 85 25.49 -16.48 13.84
N ARG A 86 25.17 -15.65 14.84
CA ARG A 86 24.32 -14.47 14.68
C ARG A 86 24.77 -13.51 13.57
N ASN A 87 26.08 -13.25 13.45
CA ASN A 87 26.61 -12.36 12.40
C ASN A 87 26.35 -12.90 10.98
N PHE A 88 26.22 -14.22 10.83
CA PHE A 88 25.90 -14.84 9.53
C PHE A 88 24.48 -14.46 9.08
N TYR A 89 23.51 -14.50 9.99
CA TYR A 89 22.14 -14.06 9.74
C TYR A 89 22.08 -12.56 9.42
N GLU A 90 22.76 -11.74 10.22
CA GLU A 90 22.85 -10.29 9.98
C GLU A 90 23.40 -9.98 8.58
N THR A 91 24.54 -10.59 8.23
CA THR A 91 25.21 -10.40 6.94
C THR A 91 24.34 -10.86 5.78
N THR A 92 23.64 -11.99 5.94
CA THR A 92 22.69 -12.50 4.93
C THR A 92 21.58 -11.50 4.69
N VAL A 93 20.91 -11.05 5.76
CA VAL A 93 19.80 -10.10 5.65
C VAL A 93 20.26 -8.77 5.09
N TYR A 94 21.41 -8.25 5.52
CA TYR A 94 22.00 -7.04 4.97
C TYR A 94 22.23 -7.16 3.45
N ASN A 95 22.94 -8.22 3.04
CA ASN A 95 23.27 -8.45 1.63
C ASN A 95 22.01 -8.60 0.79
N PHE A 96 21.02 -9.34 1.28
CA PHE A 96 19.73 -9.49 0.63
C PHE A 96 19.03 -8.13 0.49
N PHE A 97 18.92 -7.37 1.57
CA PHE A 97 18.27 -6.06 1.59
C PHE A 97 18.89 -5.06 0.61
N THR A 98 20.21 -5.07 0.45
CA THR A 98 20.91 -4.18 -0.51
C THR A 98 20.52 -4.44 -1.96
N LYS A 99 19.98 -5.61 -2.29
CA LYS A 99 19.51 -6.00 -3.63
C LYS A 99 18.02 -5.78 -3.85
N LEU A 100 17.27 -5.49 -2.79
CA LEU A 100 15.84 -5.27 -2.89
C LEU A 100 15.48 -3.94 -3.54
N SER A 101 14.24 -3.90 -4.04
CA SER A 101 13.59 -2.68 -4.50
C SER A 101 13.65 -1.58 -3.44
N GLN A 102 13.79 -0.33 -3.88
CA GLN A 102 13.74 0.85 -3.01
C GLN A 102 12.36 1.06 -2.37
N ARG A 103 11.32 0.33 -2.82
CA ARG A 103 9.99 0.32 -2.19
C ARG A 103 10.02 -0.28 -0.79
N ILE A 104 10.93 -1.22 -0.52
CA ILE A 104 11.04 -1.87 0.79
C ILE A 104 11.85 -0.95 1.70
N SER A 105 11.22 -0.42 2.75
CA SER A 105 11.86 0.53 3.67
C SER A 105 12.79 -0.16 4.67
N SER A 106 12.42 -1.35 5.14
CA SER A 106 13.20 -2.14 6.11
C SER A 106 12.90 -3.63 6.01
N ILE A 107 13.85 -4.43 6.52
CA ILE A 107 13.63 -5.84 6.87
C ILE A 107 14.00 -6.03 8.33
N HIS A 108 13.15 -6.73 9.06
CA HIS A 108 13.41 -7.16 10.42
C HIS A 108 13.37 -8.69 10.52
N ILE A 109 14.35 -9.26 11.21
CA ILE A 109 14.36 -10.68 11.58
C ILE A 109 14.54 -10.80 13.09
N ALA A 110 13.84 -11.75 13.69
CA ALA A 110 13.86 -12.02 15.11
C ALA A 110 13.70 -13.52 15.33
N PHE A 111 14.36 -14.04 16.36
CA PHE A 111 14.29 -15.45 16.73
C PHE A 111 13.69 -15.58 18.12
N GLU A 112 12.97 -16.67 18.36
CA GLU A 112 12.46 -17.04 19.68
C GLU A 112 13.63 -17.20 20.69
N PRO A 113 13.37 -17.03 22.00
CA PRO A 113 14.43 -17.07 23.01
C PRO A 113 15.25 -18.36 22.98
N ASN A 114 16.56 -18.22 23.05
CA ASN A 114 17.55 -19.30 23.04
C ASN A 114 17.50 -20.22 21.80
N THR A 115 16.93 -19.75 20.68
CA THR A 115 16.80 -20.57 19.47
C THR A 115 18.11 -20.73 18.71
N LEU A 116 18.86 -19.64 18.50
CA LEU A 116 20.14 -19.70 17.78
C LEU A 116 21.27 -20.23 18.67
N ASP A 117 21.38 -19.67 19.87
CA ASP A 117 22.33 -20.03 20.92
C ASP A 117 21.84 -19.50 22.28
N ASN A 118 22.63 -19.63 23.34
CA ASN A 118 22.24 -19.12 24.66
C ASN A 118 22.27 -17.59 24.68
N ASP A 119 21.09 -16.97 24.75
CA ASP A 119 20.91 -15.50 24.77
C ASP A 119 21.64 -14.84 25.94
N SER A 120 21.84 -15.57 27.04
CA SER A 120 22.57 -15.08 28.23
C SER A 120 23.99 -14.64 27.90
N ASN A 121 24.60 -15.18 26.84
CA ASN A 121 25.94 -14.79 26.38
C ASN A 121 25.97 -13.36 25.82
N TYR A 122 24.81 -12.77 25.50
CA TYR A 122 24.70 -11.49 24.79
C TYR A 122 24.01 -10.40 25.61
N ILE A 123 23.72 -10.63 26.88
CA ILE A 123 23.09 -9.63 27.78
C ILE A 123 23.94 -8.35 27.91
N ASN A 124 25.26 -8.47 27.76
CA ASN A 124 26.21 -7.34 27.80
C ASN A 124 26.63 -6.86 26.39
N SER A 125 26.03 -7.39 25.33
CA SER A 125 26.33 -6.99 23.95
C SER A 125 25.75 -5.62 23.64
N LEU A 126 26.52 -4.74 23.00
CA LEU A 126 26.00 -3.47 22.49
C LEU A 126 24.85 -3.64 21.50
N LYS A 127 24.81 -4.78 20.79
CA LYS A 127 23.77 -5.11 19.81
C LYS A 127 22.48 -5.60 20.48
N TYR A 128 22.58 -6.61 21.35
CA TYR A 128 21.40 -7.36 21.81
C TYR A 128 21.00 -7.11 23.28
N SER A 129 21.78 -6.35 24.05
CA SER A 129 21.51 -6.12 25.48
C SER A 129 20.12 -5.56 25.76
N LYS A 130 19.62 -4.66 24.90
CA LYS A 130 18.28 -4.06 25.03
C LYS A 130 17.13 -5.05 24.94
N ALA A 131 17.39 -6.22 24.34
CA ALA A 131 16.45 -7.33 24.20
C ALA A 131 16.82 -8.51 25.11
N ASN A 132 17.53 -8.25 26.23
CA ASN A 132 18.01 -9.27 27.15
C ASN A 132 18.87 -10.36 26.48
N GLY A 133 19.64 -9.96 25.46
CA GLY A 133 20.48 -10.89 24.69
C GLY A 133 19.74 -11.63 23.58
N GLN A 134 18.42 -11.49 23.44
CA GLN A 134 17.66 -12.16 22.38
C GLN A 134 18.02 -11.62 20.99
N PHE A 135 18.21 -12.53 20.04
CA PHE A 135 18.56 -12.15 18.67
C PHE A 135 17.38 -11.44 18.00
N ASN A 136 17.65 -10.22 17.57
CA ASN A 136 16.79 -9.44 16.69
C ASN A 136 17.70 -8.54 15.86
N TYR A 137 17.38 -8.35 14.59
CA TYR A 137 18.19 -7.54 13.67
C TYR A 137 17.28 -6.87 12.66
N SER A 138 17.55 -5.58 12.41
CA SER A 138 16.85 -4.79 11.42
C SER A 138 17.85 -4.11 10.49
N VAL A 139 17.50 -4.03 9.22
CA VAL A 139 18.21 -3.22 8.23
C VAL A 139 17.19 -2.34 7.53
N SER A 140 17.50 -1.06 7.40
CA SER A 140 16.57 -0.04 6.90
C SER A 140 17.25 0.95 5.98
N ARG A 141 16.48 1.62 5.13
CA ARG A 141 16.94 2.75 4.29
C ARG A 141 16.62 4.05 5.01
N SER A 142 17.64 4.89 5.20
CA SER A 142 17.48 6.28 5.64
C SER A 142 17.38 7.23 4.44
N VAL A 143 16.99 8.49 4.70
CA VAL A 143 16.91 9.54 3.69
C VAL A 143 18.27 9.70 3.01
N GLY A 144 18.31 9.59 1.67
CA GLY A 144 19.54 9.71 0.88
C GLY A 144 20.32 8.41 0.68
N THR A 145 19.63 7.28 0.50
CA THR A 145 20.15 5.94 0.14
C THR A 145 21.13 5.29 1.13
N SER A 146 21.33 5.88 2.31
CA SER A 146 22.14 5.28 3.37
C SER A 146 21.39 4.11 4.01
N ILE A 147 22.09 2.98 4.19
CA ILE A 147 21.56 1.80 4.86
C ILE A 147 21.93 1.88 6.34
N LEU A 148 20.95 1.70 7.22
CA LEU A 148 21.10 1.72 8.67
C LEU A 148 20.76 0.34 9.24
N GLU A 149 21.70 -0.22 9.97
CA GLU A 149 21.51 -1.43 10.78
C GLU A 149 21.06 -1.03 12.18
N SER A 150 20.08 -1.75 12.73
CA SER A 150 19.55 -1.46 14.06
C SER A 150 19.08 -2.71 14.79
N TYR A 151 18.96 -2.55 16.11
CA TYR A 151 18.57 -3.58 17.06
C TYR A 151 17.50 -2.99 17.97
N SER A 152 16.42 -3.73 18.14
CA SER A 152 15.27 -3.37 18.94
C SER A 152 15.44 -3.82 20.39
N ASP A 153 14.71 -3.17 21.28
CA ASP A 153 14.53 -3.64 22.64
C ASP A 153 13.50 -4.79 22.70
N ALA A 154 13.30 -5.35 23.90
CA ALA A 154 12.40 -6.49 24.11
C ALA A 154 10.91 -6.22 23.76
N SER A 155 10.50 -4.96 23.57
CA SER A 155 9.11 -4.65 23.19
C SER A 155 8.74 -5.19 21.81
N ILE A 156 9.73 -5.43 20.93
CA ILE A 156 9.48 -5.96 19.58
C ILE A 156 8.75 -7.30 19.60
N PHE A 157 9.00 -8.13 20.61
CA PHE A 157 8.40 -9.45 20.77
C PHE A 157 6.95 -9.39 21.26
N GLN A 158 6.44 -8.19 21.57
CA GLN A 158 5.05 -7.94 21.96
C GLN A 158 4.27 -7.20 20.87
N ASN A 159 4.93 -6.80 19.77
CA ASN A 159 4.28 -6.06 18.69
C ASN A 159 3.34 -6.97 17.88
N ASP A 160 2.24 -6.40 17.38
CA ASP A 160 1.21 -7.14 16.65
C ASP A 160 1.76 -7.89 15.43
N TYR A 161 2.70 -7.29 14.68
CA TYR A 161 3.34 -7.98 13.54
C TYR A 161 4.13 -9.23 13.95
N TYR A 162 4.67 -9.27 15.17
CA TYR A 162 5.42 -10.41 15.68
C TYR A 162 4.46 -11.46 16.24
N VAL A 163 3.56 -11.03 17.14
CA VAL A 163 2.62 -11.90 17.83
C VAL A 163 1.64 -12.57 16.86
N ASN A 164 1.11 -11.82 15.89
CA ASN A 164 0.15 -12.37 14.94
C ASN A 164 0.81 -13.38 13.99
N ALA A 165 2.02 -13.08 13.48
CA ALA A 165 2.75 -14.01 12.63
C ALA A 165 3.06 -15.34 13.35
N LEU A 166 3.44 -15.28 14.63
CA LEU A 166 3.64 -16.49 15.45
C LEU A 166 2.34 -17.26 15.69
N LYS A 167 1.25 -16.55 15.98
CA LYS A 167 -0.05 -17.17 16.31
C LYS A 167 -0.65 -17.90 15.11
N THR A 168 -0.55 -17.32 13.91
CA THR A 168 -1.12 -17.91 12.70
C THR A 168 -0.21 -18.95 12.07
N ALA A 169 1.10 -18.87 12.32
CA ALA A 169 2.11 -19.62 11.56
C ALA A 169 1.99 -19.43 10.03
N GLU A 170 1.37 -18.32 9.63
CA GLU A 170 1.11 -17.95 8.24
C GLU A 170 1.63 -16.53 7.99
N ILE A 171 1.84 -16.21 6.71
CA ILE A 171 2.17 -14.86 6.28
C ILE A 171 1.06 -13.91 6.73
N TYR A 172 1.44 -12.87 7.46
CA TYR A 172 0.52 -11.87 7.96
C TYR A 172 0.91 -10.48 7.44
N ILE A 173 -0.06 -9.80 6.82
CA ILE A 173 0.05 -8.39 6.45
C ILE A 173 -0.65 -7.60 7.56
N THR A 174 0.09 -6.78 8.30
CA THR A 174 -0.48 -5.89 9.30
C THR A 174 -1.33 -4.81 8.66
N ASP A 175 -2.46 -4.49 9.30
CA ASP A 175 -3.14 -3.23 9.06
C ASP A 175 -2.24 -2.07 9.52
N ILE A 176 -2.22 -0.96 8.76
CA ILE A 176 -1.51 0.28 9.12
C ILE A 176 -2.40 1.16 9.99
#